data_AF-A0A349X8J5-F1
#
_entry.id   AF-A0A349X8J5-F1
#
_cell.length_a   1.000
_cell.length_b   1.000
_cell.length_c   1.000
_cell.angle_alpha   90.00
_cell.angle_beta   90.00
_cell.angle_gamma   90.00
#
_symmetry.space_group_name_H-M   'P 1'
#
loop_
_entity.id
_entity.type
_entity.pdbx_description
1 polymer ?
#
loop_
_entity_poly.entity_id
_entity_poly.type
_entity_poly.pdbx_seq_one_letter_code
_entity_poly.pdbx_strand_id
1 'polypeptide(L)'
;MKHKTIYALTLILLWVLIVLVTITSIAPFVPLKWVIHYESTEYSDVCVGERQQVVTSRRDVPFALSASATSEVHQITGGIRLETTIKRKTDFVYQKANGEINYTILWDSPFMVVGEYEALQFIDIHFGWFNISGEAPRGVFSVIECQ
;
A
#
# COMPACT_ATOMS: atom_id res chain seq x y z
N MET A 1 26.22 20.99 44.90
CA MET A 1 25.48 19.79 44.43
C MET A 1 24.39 20.11 43.42
N LYS A 2 23.51 21.11 43.63
CA LYS A 2 22.40 21.46 42.71
C LYS A 2 22.78 21.64 41.23
N HIS A 3 23.90 22.31 40.94
CA HIS A 3 24.34 22.53 39.55
C HIS A 3 24.65 21.24 38.79
N LYS A 4 25.34 20.27 39.41
CA LYS A 4 25.66 18.98 38.76
C LYS A 4 24.41 18.19 38.40
N THR A 5 23.39 18.24 39.25
CA THR A 5 22.10 17.59 39.02
C THR A 5 21.31 18.25 37.89
N ILE A 6 21.35 19.59 37.81
CA ILE A 6 20.72 20.34 36.71
C ILE A 6 21.41 20.04 35.38
N TYR A 7 22.74 20.04 35.33
CA TYR A 7 23.49 19.71 34.11
C TYR A 7 23.21 18.28 33.61
N ALA A 8 23.15 17.31 34.53
CA ALA A 8 22.81 15.93 34.17
C ALA A 8 21.40 15.83 33.57
N LEU A 9 20.42 16.52 34.17
CA LEU A 9 19.04 16.51 33.69
C LEU A 9 18.91 17.17 32.31
N THR A 10 19.60 18.30 32.08
CA THR A 10 19.61 18.97 30.78
C THR A 10 20.27 18.12 29.70
N LEU A 11 21.30 17.36 30.05
CA LEU A 11 21.98 16.47 29.10
C LEU A 11 21.07 15.30 28.71
N ILE A 12 20.36 14.72 29.68
CA ILE A 12 19.36 13.67 29.43
C ILE A 12 18.24 14.19 28.52
N LEU A 13 17.69 15.38 28.81
CA LEU A 13 16.66 16.00 27.97
C LEU A 13 17.14 16.27 26.55
N LEU A 14 18.39 16.74 26.40
CA LEU A 14 19.00 16.93 25.09
C LEU A 14 19.12 15.61 24.32
N TRP A 15 19.56 14.54 24.98
CA TRP A 15 19.61 13.21 24.37
C TRP A 15 18.24 12.69 23.95
N VAL A 16 17.23 12.83 24.81
CA VAL A 16 15.84 12.46 24.48
C VAL A 16 15.35 13.25 23.26
N LEU A 17 15.63 14.55 23.22
CA LEU A 17 15.27 15.40 22.08
C LEU A 17 15.97 14.95 20.79
N ILE A 18 17.27 14.69 20.84
CA ILE A 18 18.04 14.21 19.68
C ILE A 18 17.45 12.88 19.17
N VAL A 19 17.15 11.94 20.07
CA VAL A 19 16.57 10.64 19.69
C VAL A 19 15.20 10.83 19.05
N LEU A 20 14.33 11.67 19.63
CA LEU A 20 13.00 11.94 19.11
C LEU A 20 13.05 12.60 17.71
N VAL A 21 13.90 13.61 17.55
CA VAL A 21 14.12 14.28 16.25
C VAL A 21 14.64 13.28 15.23
N THR A 22 15.59 12.42 15.61
CA THR A 22 16.14 11.40 14.71
C THR A 22 15.06 10.42 14.25
N ILE A 23 14.26 9.86 15.17
CA ILE A 23 13.19 8.90 14.83
C ILE A 23 12.14 9.56 13.92
N THR A 24 11.68 10.76 14.27
CA THR A 24 10.68 11.48 13.48
C THR A 24 11.20 11.88 12.10
N SER A 25 12.50 12.16 11.96
CA SER A 25 13.12 12.50 10.69
C SER A 25 13.31 11.29 9.75
N ILE A 26 13.50 10.09 10.30
CA ILE A 26 13.73 8.86 9.52
C ILE A 26 12.41 8.14 9.19
N ALA A 27 11.39 8.26 10.04
CA ALA A 27 10.12 7.56 9.89
C ALA A 27 9.45 7.67 8.49
N PRO A 28 9.48 8.83 7.80
CA PRO A 28 8.92 8.95 6.44
C PRO A 28 9.68 8.16 5.36
N PHE A 29 10.95 7.79 5.64
CA PHE A 29 11.81 7.05 4.71
C PHE A 29 11.76 5.54 4.93
N VAL A 30 10.94 5.06 5.87
CA VAL A 30 10.74 3.62 6.09
C VAL A 30 10.04 3.03 4.86
N PRO A 31 10.62 2.03 4.20
CA PRO A 31 9.97 1.39 3.06
C PRO A 31 8.67 0.69 3.48
N LEU A 32 7.62 0.77 2.66
CA LEU A 32 6.35 0.09 2.91
C LEU A 32 6.51 -1.40 3.26
N LYS A 33 7.45 -2.09 2.59
CA LYS A 33 7.77 -3.51 2.81
C LYS A 33 8.24 -3.86 4.24
N TRP A 34 8.62 -2.86 5.05
CA TRP A 34 8.99 -3.06 6.46
C TRP A 34 7.80 -2.93 7.40
N VAL A 35 6.71 -2.31 6.94
CA VAL A 35 5.45 -2.17 7.69
C VAL A 35 4.48 -3.28 7.33
N ILE A 36 4.39 -3.60 6.04
CA ILE A 36 3.54 -4.67 5.51
C ILE A 36 4.41 -5.58 4.66
N HIS A 37 4.48 -6.85 5.04
CA HIS A 37 5.19 -7.85 4.26
C HIS A 37 4.21 -8.54 3.33
N TYR A 38 4.43 -8.44 2.01
CA TYR A 38 3.65 -9.18 1.01
C TYR A 38 4.44 -10.38 0.54
N GLU A 39 3.84 -11.57 0.64
CA GLU A 39 4.38 -12.81 0.10
C GLU A 39 3.87 -13.03 -1.33
N SER A 40 2.57 -12.82 -1.56
CA SER A 40 1.97 -12.87 -2.89
C SER A 40 0.74 -11.96 -3.00
N THR A 41 0.43 -11.56 -4.24
CA THR A 41 -0.81 -10.87 -4.60
C THR A 41 -1.25 -11.38 -5.97
N GLU A 42 -2.45 -11.93 -6.03
CA GLU A 42 -3.05 -12.50 -7.23
C GLU A 42 -4.37 -11.78 -7.51
N TYR A 43 -4.52 -11.33 -8.74
CA TYR A 43 -5.72 -10.63 -9.20
C TYR A 43 -6.55 -11.64 -9.98
N SER A 44 -7.84 -11.73 -9.67
CA SER A 44 -8.75 -12.54 -10.46
C SER A 44 -8.90 -11.94 -11.85
N ASP A 45 -9.17 -12.80 -12.83
CA ASP A 45 -9.68 -12.36 -14.11
C ASP A 45 -11.00 -11.60 -13.91
N VAL A 46 -11.32 -10.72 -14.87
CA VAL A 46 -12.49 -9.85 -14.81
C VAL A 46 -13.28 -9.98 -16.10
N CYS A 47 -14.60 -9.97 -16.01
CA CYS A 47 -15.45 -9.99 -17.18
C CYS A 47 -15.50 -8.61 -17.85
N VAL A 48 -15.60 -8.58 -19.18
CA VAL A 48 -15.90 -7.33 -19.90
C VAL A 48 -17.21 -6.74 -19.37
N GLY A 49 -17.18 -5.43 -19.10
CA GLY A 49 -18.29 -4.67 -18.52
C GLY A 49 -18.29 -4.62 -16.99
N GLU A 50 -17.50 -5.47 -16.32
CA GLU A 50 -17.43 -5.45 -14.85
C GLU A 50 -16.49 -4.37 -14.32
N ARG A 51 -16.74 -4.00 -13.06
CA ARG A 51 -15.94 -3.05 -12.27
C ARG A 51 -15.36 -3.69 -11.03
N GLN A 52 -15.85 -4.86 -10.65
CA GLN A 52 -15.43 -5.55 -9.45
C GLN A 52 -14.36 -6.57 -9.82
N GLN A 53 -13.35 -6.69 -8.97
CA GLN A 53 -12.29 -7.66 -9.13
C GLN A 53 -11.95 -8.22 -7.77
N VAL A 54 -11.76 -9.53 -7.68
CA VAL A 54 -11.31 -10.17 -6.45
C VAL A 54 -9.78 -10.19 -6.46
N VAL A 55 -9.19 -9.85 -5.32
CA VAL A 55 -7.74 -9.94 -5.13
C VAL A 55 -7.46 -10.81 -3.92
N THR A 56 -6.62 -11.81 -4.13
CA THR A 56 -6.10 -12.69 -3.10
C THR A 56 -4.71 -12.21 -2.74
N SER A 57 -4.46 -11.87 -1.49
CA SER A 57 -3.14 -11.40 -1.04
C SER A 57 -2.71 -12.15 0.19
N ARG A 58 -1.50 -12.71 0.14
CA ARG A 58 -0.83 -13.30 1.29
C ARG A 58 0.13 -12.29 1.87
N ARG A 59 -0.16 -11.83 3.07
CA ARG A 59 0.57 -10.73 3.71
C ARG A 59 0.61 -10.85 5.23
N ASP A 60 1.62 -10.25 5.81
CA ASP A 60 1.76 -10.04 7.25
C ASP A 60 1.57 -8.55 7.57
N VAL A 61 0.54 -8.28 8.38
CA VAL A 61 0.18 -6.96 8.89
C VAL A 61 0.18 -7.07 10.42
N PRO A 62 1.15 -6.46 11.11
CA PRO A 62 1.37 -6.71 12.53
C PRO A 62 0.26 -6.14 13.45
N PHE A 63 -0.42 -5.08 13.01
CA PHE A 63 -1.52 -4.41 13.72
C PHE A 63 -2.42 -3.67 12.74
N ALA A 64 -3.59 -3.20 13.19
CA ALA A 64 -4.50 -2.48 12.31
C ALA A 64 -3.90 -1.14 11.86
N LEU A 65 -3.99 -0.83 10.57
CA LEU A 65 -3.41 0.37 9.96
C LEU A 65 -4.45 1.08 9.10
N SER A 66 -4.58 2.39 9.28
CA SER A 66 -5.34 3.24 8.36
C SER A 66 -4.49 3.49 7.10
N ALA A 67 -5.10 3.34 5.94
CA ALA A 67 -4.40 3.45 4.66
C ALA A 67 -5.28 4.05 3.57
N SER A 68 -4.62 4.56 2.55
CA SER A 68 -5.25 4.85 1.26
C SER A 68 -4.49 4.15 0.15
N ALA A 69 -5.21 3.76 -0.91
CA ALA A 69 -4.65 3.16 -2.10
C ALA A 69 -5.01 4.01 -3.31
N THR A 70 -4.01 4.29 -4.14
CA THR A 70 -4.22 4.69 -5.53
C THR A 70 -3.85 3.50 -6.39
N SER A 71 -4.76 3.05 -7.25
CA SER A 71 -4.50 1.90 -8.14
C SER A 71 -4.83 2.27 -9.57
N GLU A 72 -4.07 1.71 -10.51
CA GLU A 72 -4.21 1.93 -11.95
C GLU A 72 -3.99 0.60 -12.68
N VAL A 73 -4.71 0.36 -13.77
CA VAL A 73 -4.54 -0.85 -14.59
C VAL A 73 -4.12 -0.50 -16.01
N HIS A 74 -3.11 -1.18 -16.53
CA HIS A 74 -2.57 -0.93 -17.87
C HIS A 74 -2.82 -2.15 -18.75
N GLN A 75 -3.39 -1.96 -19.93
CA GLN A 75 -3.47 -3.05 -20.90
C GLN A 75 -2.06 -3.35 -21.41
N ILE A 76 -1.73 -4.65 -21.50
CA ILE A 76 -0.47 -5.13 -22.08
C ILE A 76 -0.78 -5.66 -23.48
N THR A 77 -0.16 -5.06 -24.49
CA THR A 77 -0.25 -5.52 -25.88
C THR A 77 1.14 -5.70 -26.45
N GLY A 78 1.50 -6.95 -26.79
CA GLY A 78 2.84 -7.26 -27.33
C GLY A 78 3.99 -6.88 -26.38
N GLY A 79 3.76 -6.97 -25.07
CA GLY A 79 4.73 -6.57 -24.04
C GLY A 79 4.81 -5.06 -23.77
N ILE A 80 3.99 -4.24 -24.44
CA ILE A 80 3.94 -2.79 -24.26
C ILE A 80 2.75 -2.42 -23.39
N ARG A 81 2.97 -1.58 -22.38
CA ARG A 81 1.91 -0.99 -21.56
C ARG A 81 1.26 0.15 -22.31
N LEU A 82 -0.06 0.08 -22.48
CA LEU A 82 -0.85 1.17 -23.02
C LEU A 82 -1.28 2.13 -21.90
N GLU A 83 -1.41 3.42 -22.22
CA GLU A 83 -1.89 4.42 -21.25
C GLU A 83 -3.26 4.04 -20.69
N THR A 84 -3.44 4.27 -19.40
CA THR A 84 -4.60 3.78 -18.64
C THR A 84 -5.72 4.82 -18.51
N THR A 85 -6.96 4.34 -18.56
CA THR A 85 -8.18 5.09 -18.22
C THR A 85 -8.89 4.57 -16.98
N ILE A 86 -8.49 3.40 -16.46
CA ILE A 86 -9.15 2.73 -15.34
C ILE A 86 -8.28 2.90 -14.09
N LYS A 87 -8.79 3.67 -13.15
CA LYS A 87 -8.11 4.02 -11.90
C LYS A 87 -9.05 3.78 -10.73
N ARG A 88 -8.49 3.87 -9.52
CA ARG A 88 -9.26 4.06 -8.29
C ARG A 88 -8.44 4.79 -7.26
N LYS A 89 -9.14 5.48 -6.37
CA LYS A 89 -8.60 5.92 -5.08
C LYS A 89 -9.55 5.49 -3.97
N THR A 90 -9.03 4.86 -2.93
CA THR A 90 -9.86 4.35 -1.84
C THR A 90 -9.14 4.43 -0.51
N ASP A 91 -9.86 4.82 0.54
CA ASP A 91 -9.41 4.75 1.91
C ASP A 91 -9.92 3.44 2.54
N PHE A 92 -9.07 2.79 3.33
CA PHE A 92 -9.39 1.51 3.95
C PHE A 92 -8.55 1.27 5.21
N VAL A 93 -8.87 0.19 5.92
CA VAL A 93 -8.13 -0.23 7.11
C VAL A 93 -7.56 -1.62 6.85
N TYR A 94 -6.24 -1.77 6.93
CA TYR A 94 -5.66 -3.10 7.07
C TYR A 94 -6.04 -3.67 8.42
N GLN A 95 -6.61 -4.87 8.42
CA GLN A 95 -6.76 -5.64 9.64
C GLN A 95 -5.47 -6.40 9.95
N LYS A 96 -5.19 -6.62 11.23
CA LYS A 96 -4.10 -7.51 11.64
C LYS A 96 -4.32 -8.87 11.01
N ALA A 97 -3.36 -9.34 10.24
CA ALA A 97 -3.46 -10.59 9.51
C ALA A 97 -2.07 -11.17 9.29
N ASN A 98 -1.97 -12.49 9.33
CA ASN A 98 -0.77 -13.22 8.96
C ASN A 98 -1.23 -14.42 8.12
N GLY A 99 -1.26 -14.22 6.81
CA GLY A 99 -1.74 -15.22 5.86
C GLY A 99 -2.51 -14.61 4.70
N GLU A 100 -3.35 -15.44 4.09
CA GLU A 100 -4.14 -15.10 2.92
C GLU A 100 -5.40 -14.31 3.28
N ILE A 101 -5.68 -13.26 2.51
CA ILE A 101 -6.90 -12.46 2.60
C ILE A 101 -7.44 -12.25 1.19
N ASN A 102 -8.73 -12.49 1.02
CA ASN A 102 -9.47 -12.12 -0.18
C ASN A 102 -10.20 -10.82 0.06
N TYR A 103 -10.08 -9.88 -0.88
CA TYR A 103 -10.80 -8.63 -0.84
C TYR A 103 -11.22 -8.21 -2.24
N THR A 104 -12.30 -7.44 -2.32
CA THR A 104 -12.82 -6.94 -3.60
C THR A 104 -12.33 -5.53 -3.85
N ILE A 105 -11.82 -5.32 -5.04
CA ILE A 105 -11.55 -4.02 -5.63
C ILE A 105 -12.77 -3.59 -6.43
N LEU A 106 -13.22 -2.36 -6.23
CA LEU A 106 -14.13 -1.67 -7.13
C LEU A 106 -13.35 -0.61 -7.90
N TRP A 107 -13.32 -0.74 -9.23
CA TRP A 107 -12.67 0.21 -10.14
C TRP A 107 -13.61 1.37 -10.51
N ASP A 108 -13.05 2.54 -10.83
CA ASP A 108 -13.84 3.73 -11.16
C ASP A 108 -14.58 3.60 -12.51
N SER A 109 -14.04 2.76 -13.40
CA SER A 109 -14.57 2.51 -14.74
C SER A 109 -14.61 1.00 -15.04
N PRO A 110 -15.55 0.53 -15.88
CA PRO A 110 -15.61 -0.87 -16.28
C PRO A 110 -14.49 -1.24 -17.26
N PHE A 111 -14.15 -2.53 -17.28
CA PHE A 111 -13.23 -3.09 -18.27
C PHE A 111 -13.95 -3.30 -19.61
N MET A 112 -13.58 -2.56 -20.64
CA MET A 112 -14.31 -2.57 -21.92
C MET A 112 -13.63 -3.36 -23.04
N VAL A 113 -12.38 -3.77 -22.84
CA VAL A 113 -11.56 -4.40 -23.87
C VAL A 113 -10.96 -5.69 -23.33
N VAL A 114 -11.11 -6.78 -24.08
CA VAL A 114 -10.52 -8.09 -23.77
C VAL A 114 -9.00 -8.01 -23.89
N GLY A 115 -8.27 -8.70 -23.02
CA GLY A 115 -6.82 -8.83 -23.10
C GLY A 115 -6.16 -8.95 -21.74
N GLU A 116 -4.82 -8.92 -21.74
CA GLU A 116 -4.03 -8.94 -20.50
C GLU A 116 -3.87 -7.52 -19.94
N TYR A 117 -3.94 -7.43 -18.62
CA TYR A 117 -3.81 -6.18 -17.87
C TYR A 117 -2.84 -6.35 -16.72
N GLU A 118 -2.13 -5.28 -16.40
CA GLU A 118 -1.30 -5.17 -15.21
C GLU A 118 -1.92 -4.18 -14.23
N ALA A 119 -2.15 -4.62 -13.00
CA ALA A 119 -2.54 -3.78 -11.89
C ALA A 119 -1.30 -3.25 -11.14
N LEU A 120 -1.27 -1.93 -10.98
CA LEU A 120 -0.32 -1.21 -10.15
C LEU A 120 -1.07 -0.61 -8.97
N GLN A 121 -0.49 -0.71 -7.78
CA GLN A 121 -1.07 -0.15 -6.57
C GLN A 121 -0.01 0.57 -5.75
N PHE A 122 -0.30 1.82 -5.43
CA PHE A 122 0.46 2.64 -4.49
C PHE A 122 -0.34 2.78 -3.20
N ILE A 123 0.31 2.50 -2.07
CA ILE A 123 -0.29 2.51 -0.74
C ILE A 123 0.35 3.61 0.08
N ASP A 124 -0.49 4.40 0.74
CA ASP A 124 -0.12 5.36 1.78
C ASP A 124 -0.68 4.88 3.13
N ILE A 125 0.20 4.56 4.08
CA ILE A 125 -0.18 4.23 5.46
C ILE A 125 -0.15 5.50 6.30
N HIS A 126 -1.23 5.76 7.02
CA HIS A 126 -1.42 7.00 7.77
C HIS A 126 -1.00 6.85 9.25
N PHE A 127 0.01 7.61 9.66
CA PHE A 127 0.52 7.66 11.03
C PHE A 127 0.48 9.09 11.57
N GLY A 128 -0.67 9.59 12.02
CA GLY A 128 -0.78 10.84 12.79
C GLY A 128 -0.12 12.09 12.17
N TRP A 129 1.20 12.24 12.36
CA TRP A 129 2.04 13.32 11.83
C TRP A 129 2.89 12.95 10.60
N PHE A 130 2.86 11.71 10.10
CA PHE A 130 3.57 11.29 8.89
C PHE A 130 2.84 10.16 8.15
N ASN A 131 3.24 9.91 6.91
CA ASN A 131 2.78 8.76 6.12
C ASN A 131 3.97 7.89 5.73
N ILE A 132 3.72 6.59 5.57
CA ILE A 132 4.64 5.67 4.90
C ILE A 132 4.02 5.28 3.57
N SER A 133 4.75 5.53 2.50
CA SER A 133 4.25 5.35 1.14
C SER A 133 5.06 4.29 0.41
N GLY A 134 4.43 3.54 -0.49
CA GLY A 134 5.16 2.62 -1.36
C GLY A 134 4.28 1.87 -2.34
N GLU A 135 4.95 1.25 -3.31
CA GLU A 135 4.31 0.37 -4.28
C GLU A 135 4.04 -1.00 -3.65
N ALA A 136 2.81 -1.48 -3.75
CA ALA A 136 2.45 -2.86 -3.44
C ALA A 136 2.84 -3.79 -4.61
N PRO A 137 2.89 -5.12 -4.42
CA PRO A 137 3.19 -6.03 -5.51
C PRO A 137 2.23 -5.85 -6.70
N ARG A 138 2.82 -5.85 -7.90
CA ARG A 138 2.08 -5.82 -9.16
C ARG A 138 1.38 -7.15 -9.38
N GLY A 139 0.29 -7.13 -10.13
CA GLY A 139 -0.37 -8.35 -10.58
C GLY A 139 -0.77 -8.23 -12.04
N VAL A 140 -0.75 -9.36 -12.74
CA VAL A 140 -1.26 -9.49 -14.10
C VAL A 140 -2.53 -10.33 -14.05
N PHE A 141 -3.53 -9.94 -14.83
CA PHE A 141 -4.80 -10.64 -14.95
C PHE A 141 -5.37 -10.47 -16.36
N SER A 142 -6.38 -11.26 -16.70
CA SER A 142 -7.06 -11.18 -17.99
C SER A 142 -8.44 -10.55 -17.85
N VAL A 143 -8.79 -9.71 -18.82
CA VAL A 143 -10.18 -9.32 -19.07
C VAL A 143 -10.73 -10.23 -20.16
N ILE A 144 -11.83 -10.92 -19.88
CA ILE A 144 -12.41 -11.96 -20.75
C ILE A 144 -13.90 -11.71 -21.01
N GLU A 145 -14.43 -12.30 -22.08
CA GLU A 145 -15.88 -12.37 -22.29
C GLU A 145 -16.46 -13.47 -21.40
N CYS A 146 -17.34 -13.09 -20.48
CA CYS A 146 -18.08 -14.03 -19.64
C CYS A 146 -19.45 -14.29 -20.26
N GLN A 147 -19.88 -15.56 -20.25
CA GLN A 147 -21.14 -16.03 -20.82
C GLN A 147 -22.33 -15.81 -19.89
#